data_AF-A0A1V6F182-F1
#
_entry.id   AF-A0A1V6F182-F1
#
_cell.length_a   1.000
_cell.length_b   1.000
_cell.length_c   1.000
_cell.angle_alpha   90.00
_cell.angle_beta   90.00
_cell.angle_gamma   90.00
#
_symmetry.space_group_name_H-M   'P 1'
#
loop_
_entity.id
_entity.type
_entity.pdbx_description
1 polymer ?
#
loop_
_entity_poly.entity_id
_entity_poly.type
_entity_poly.pdbx_seq_one_letter_code
_entity_poly.pdbx_strand_id
1 'polypeptide(L)'
;MSKPLFRNVALLVCLFMAAAGVANAYSPVPGPDFAGCTDNPMPFTPRPVWTFNMTYETELNNPVTWPAPGGYDFCAYSDMIYCSLAALAGMLEEIADFANLVQCRYMDINGPVNMEADIPVSPNGIPDAQYELGVLAFVLNTPGNAYHEEATAYFKENFMYMRELVLYALYVNSLKSDNKDLRPIVENVMAPHLVSSLLCVLSGFAVLRDEETNLALDQLLLLLEDIGIAPPPGGIQAVTNGIPALGPLGDADGDGDSNREEYLYFVGEMGYDATQYVGAVFDPNQKLPVYDPLVELSAASGRYAVGATIALSAEISNYYDEPEYIRWYKDGVLLEGSALTLEVLNAQVEDSGVYRIEVGIMVEDGGKALVADTIADSMTITVSDVPVPVAGVFGLTLLASACALAGVAGIRRRK
;
A
#
# COMPACT_ATOMS: atom_id res chain seq x y z
N MET A 1 28.67 29.38 -64.94
CA MET A 1 27.64 30.05 -64.12
C MET A 1 26.92 29.00 -63.29
N SER A 2 26.81 29.26 -61.98
CA SER A 2 25.99 28.60 -60.93
C SER A 2 25.93 27.06 -60.83
N LYS A 3 26.59 26.53 -59.80
CA LYS A 3 26.18 25.31 -59.04
C LYS A 3 25.10 25.70 -58.00
N PRO A 4 24.55 24.80 -57.15
CA PRO A 4 24.05 23.42 -57.30
C PRO A 4 22.70 23.24 -56.54
N LEU A 5 22.11 22.03 -56.42
CA LEU A 5 21.58 21.51 -55.12
C LEU A 5 20.99 20.08 -55.24
N PHE A 6 21.41 19.25 -54.28
CA PHE A 6 20.79 18.00 -53.79
C PHE A 6 20.52 16.84 -54.76
N ARG A 7 21.54 15.98 -54.88
CA ARG A 7 21.35 14.55 -55.12
C ARG A 7 22.44 13.78 -54.39
N ASN A 8 22.27 13.62 -53.08
CA ASN A 8 23.07 12.78 -52.18
C ASN A 8 22.36 12.67 -50.82
N VAL A 9 21.31 11.86 -50.69
CA VAL A 9 20.93 11.18 -49.44
C VAL A 9 20.14 9.94 -49.83
N ALA A 10 20.83 8.83 -50.01
CA ALA A 10 20.22 7.50 -50.11
C ALA A 10 21.19 6.51 -49.45
N LEU A 11 21.37 6.66 -48.15
CA LEU A 11 21.84 5.63 -47.22
C LEU A 11 21.77 6.25 -45.81
N LEU A 12 20.55 6.34 -45.25
CA LEU A 12 20.36 6.52 -43.81
C LEU A 12 19.66 5.27 -43.31
N VAL A 13 20.49 4.34 -42.86
CA VAL A 13 20.27 3.35 -41.80
C VAL A 13 18.82 3.33 -41.28
N CYS A 14 18.10 2.25 -41.61
CA CYS A 14 16.93 1.79 -40.86
C CYS A 14 17.39 1.34 -39.46
N LEU A 15 17.69 2.30 -38.59
CA LEU A 15 17.62 2.14 -37.14
C LEU A 15 16.21 2.65 -36.76
N PHE A 16 15.21 1.80 -36.91
CA PHE A 16 14.07 1.87 -36.02
C PHE A 16 14.59 1.44 -34.65
N MET A 17 15.22 2.36 -33.92
CA MET A 17 15.13 2.28 -32.48
C MET A 17 13.66 2.49 -32.18
N ALA A 18 12.98 1.39 -31.86
CA ALA A 18 11.87 1.46 -30.93
C ALA A 18 12.44 2.08 -29.65
N ALA A 19 12.50 3.41 -29.61
CA ALA A 19 12.36 4.10 -28.36
C ALA A 19 10.94 3.77 -27.91
N ALA A 20 10.79 2.63 -27.22
CA ALA A 20 9.79 2.54 -26.18
C ALA A 20 10.08 3.76 -25.31
N GLY A 21 9.33 4.83 -25.52
CA GLY A 21 9.33 5.93 -24.58
C GLY A 21 8.95 5.27 -23.27
N VAL A 22 9.87 5.27 -22.31
CA VAL A 22 9.53 5.03 -20.91
C VAL A 22 8.36 5.97 -20.64
N ALA A 23 7.15 5.42 -20.57
CA ALA A 23 6.02 6.15 -20.05
C ALA A 23 6.47 6.59 -18.66
N ASN A 24 6.60 7.89 -18.43
CA ASN A 24 6.93 8.37 -17.10
C ASN A 24 5.83 7.88 -16.18
N ALA A 25 6.20 7.16 -15.12
CA ALA A 25 5.29 6.74 -14.08
C ALA A 25 4.47 7.96 -13.63
N TYR A 26 3.15 7.79 -13.49
CA TYR A 26 2.29 8.86 -13.05
C TYR A 26 2.74 9.39 -11.68
N SER A 27 2.74 10.72 -11.54
CA SER A 27 3.08 11.38 -10.29
C SER A 27 1.83 11.54 -9.43
N PRO A 28 1.77 10.95 -8.22
CA PRO A 28 0.60 11.05 -7.37
C PRO A 28 0.19 12.50 -7.10
N VAL A 29 -1.12 12.75 -6.98
CA VAL A 29 -1.63 14.03 -6.49
C VAL A 29 -1.14 14.25 -5.05
N PRO A 30 -0.85 15.50 -4.64
CA PRO A 30 -0.30 15.76 -3.32
C PRO A 30 -1.17 15.25 -2.16
N GLY A 31 -2.47 15.54 -2.19
CA GLY A 31 -3.36 15.35 -1.03
C GLY A 31 -2.82 16.01 0.26
N PRO A 32 -3.48 15.80 1.41
CA PRO A 32 -4.87 15.34 1.57
C PRO A 32 -5.87 16.41 1.10
N ASP A 33 -7.16 16.27 1.44
CA ASP A 33 -8.23 17.27 1.19
C ASP A 33 -8.43 17.65 -0.29
N PHE A 34 -8.30 16.67 -1.18
CA PHE A 34 -8.38 16.81 -2.62
C PHE A 34 -7.33 17.79 -3.21
N ALA A 35 -6.25 18.06 -2.47
CA ALA A 35 -5.16 18.90 -2.97
C ALA A 35 -4.53 18.30 -4.23
N GLY A 36 -4.56 19.06 -5.33
CA GLY A 36 -4.09 18.63 -6.64
C GLY A 36 -5.19 18.10 -7.57
N CYS A 37 -6.41 17.88 -7.06
CA CYS A 37 -7.56 17.58 -7.88
C CYS A 37 -8.06 18.85 -8.58
N THR A 38 -8.29 18.75 -9.89
CA THR A 38 -8.89 19.84 -10.68
C THR A 38 -10.38 19.59 -10.87
N ASP A 39 -11.18 20.65 -11.02
CA ASP A 39 -12.65 20.57 -11.12
C ASP A 39 -13.19 19.75 -12.32
N ASN A 40 -12.35 19.43 -13.30
CA ASN A 40 -12.71 18.60 -14.45
C ASN A 40 -11.47 17.94 -15.09
N PRO A 41 -10.80 16.99 -14.41
CA PRO A 41 -9.58 16.41 -14.93
C PRO A 41 -9.96 15.51 -16.11
N MET A 42 -9.32 15.75 -17.25
CA MET A 42 -9.08 14.66 -18.20
C MET A 42 -8.53 13.45 -17.43
N PRO A 43 -8.85 12.21 -17.84
CA PRO A 43 -8.33 11.04 -17.14
C PRO A 43 -6.81 11.09 -17.11
N PHE A 44 -6.23 10.78 -15.94
CA PHE A 44 -4.77 10.81 -15.74
C PHE A 44 -4.03 9.76 -16.57
N THR A 45 -4.71 8.65 -16.88
CA THR A 45 -4.20 7.56 -17.72
C THR A 45 -5.33 6.97 -18.59
N PRO A 46 -5.04 6.29 -19.73
CA PRO A 46 -6.05 5.50 -20.43
C PRO A 46 -6.70 4.48 -19.50
N ARG A 47 -8.01 4.28 -19.62
CA ARG A 47 -8.78 3.32 -18.81
C ARG A 47 -9.77 2.55 -19.68
N PRO A 48 -10.29 1.42 -19.23
CA PRO A 48 -11.37 0.72 -19.92
C PRO A 48 -12.59 1.65 -20.08
N VAL A 49 -13.07 1.82 -21.30
CA VAL A 49 -14.22 2.71 -21.60
C VAL A 49 -15.27 1.98 -22.42
N TRP A 50 -16.53 2.18 -22.06
CA TRP A 50 -17.70 1.72 -22.81
C TRP A 50 -18.63 2.89 -23.08
N THR A 51 -19.57 2.69 -24.01
CA THR A 51 -20.61 3.69 -24.27
C THR A 51 -21.69 3.56 -23.21
N PHE A 52 -22.05 4.66 -22.54
CA PHE A 52 -23.18 4.69 -21.62
C PHE A 52 -24.51 4.41 -22.36
N ASN A 53 -25.45 3.71 -21.72
CA ASN A 53 -26.81 3.56 -22.23
C ASN A 53 -27.85 3.57 -21.10
N MET A 54 -28.91 4.36 -21.28
CA MET A 54 -30.03 4.42 -20.34
C MET A 54 -30.68 3.05 -20.08
N THR A 55 -30.68 2.16 -21.07
CA THR A 55 -31.13 0.78 -20.89
C THR A 55 -30.00 -0.06 -20.31
N TYR A 56 -30.16 -0.54 -19.08
CA TYR A 56 -29.19 -1.36 -18.35
C TYR A 56 -28.68 -2.55 -19.16
N GLU A 57 -29.57 -3.36 -19.74
CA GLU A 57 -29.18 -4.54 -20.49
C GLU A 57 -28.40 -4.17 -21.76
N THR A 58 -28.68 -3.01 -22.35
CA THR A 58 -27.91 -2.54 -23.52
C THR A 58 -26.54 -2.04 -23.11
N GLU A 59 -26.46 -1.29 -22.01
CA GLU A 59 -25.18 -0.82 -21.47
C GLU A 59 -24.26 -1.98 -21.10
N LEU A 60 -24.76 -2.98 -20.37
CA LEU A 60 -23.98 -4.13 -19.95
C LEU A 60 -23.32 -4.84 -21.14
N ASN A 61 -24.05 -4.94 -22.25
CA ASN A 61 -23.58 -5.56 -23.49
C ASN A 61 -22.71 -4.67 -24.38
N ASN A 62 -22.51 -3.38 -24.03
CA ASN A 62 -21.65 -2.51 -24.81
C ASN A 62 -20.18 -2.96 -24.72
N PRO A 63 -19.46 -2.98 -25.86
CA PRO A 63 -18.06 -3.39 -25.88
C PRO A 63 -17.20 -2.43 -25.08
N VAL A 64 -16.27 -2.99 -24.30
CA VAL A 64 -15.25 -2.25 -23.57
C VAL A 64 -14.03 -2.07 -24.47
N THR A 65 -13.60 -0.81 -24.63
CA THR A 65 -12.31 -0.48 -25.23
C THR A 65 -11.26 -0.49 -24.14
N TRP A 66 -10.26 -1.33 -24.27
CA TRP A 66 -9.20 -1.53 -23.27
C TRP A 66 -8.00 -0.63 -23.52
N PRO A 67 -7.25 -0.22 -22.48
CA PRO A 67 -5.94 0.37 -22.63
C PRO A 67 -5.00 -0.52 -23.46
N ALA A 68 -4.15 0.10 -24.27
CA ALA A 68 -3.04 -0.61 -24.89
C ALA A 68 -1.94 -0.86 -23.83
N PRO A 69 -1.03 -1.84 -24.03
CA PRO A 69 0.15 -1.97 -23.19
C PRO A 69 0.93 -0.65 -23.10
N GLY A 70 1.35 -0.29 -21.89
CA GLY A 70 1.88 1.02 -21.53
C GLY A 70 0.83 2.02 -21.02
N GLY A 71 -0.46 1.66 -21.02
CA GLY A 71 -1.56 2.50 -20.56
C GLY A 71 -2.16 2.11 -19.21
N TYR A 72 -1.74 1.01 -18.60
CA TYR A 72 -2.24 0.60 -17.27
C TYR A 72 -1.43 1.29 -16.18
N ASP A 73 -2.07 2.08 -15.33
CA ASP A 73 -1.41 2.77 -14.22
C ASP A 73 -2.35 2.85 -13.02
N PHE A 74 -2.12 2.01 -12.01
CA PHE A 74 -3.01 1.88 -10.85
C PHE A 74 -2.89 3.05 -9.88
N CYS A 75 -1.74 3.72 -9.83
CA CYS A 75 -1.62 4.98 -9.11
C CYS A 75 -2.52 6.05 -9.73
N ALA A 76 -2.51 6.18 -11.06
CA ALA A 76 -3.40 7.07 -11.76
C ALA A 76 -4.88 6.68 -11.60
N TYR A 77 -5.21 5.38 -11.58
CA TYR A 77 -6.58 4.91 -11.31
C TYR A 77 -7.04 5.30 -9.90
N SER A 78 -6.23 5.05 -8.87
CA SER A 78 -6.52 5.42 -7.48
C SER A 78 -6.72 6.93 -7.32
N ASP A 79 -5.85 7.75 -7.90
CA ASP A 79 -6.02 9.20 -7.85
C ASP A 79 -7.21 9.71 -8.67
N MET A 80 -7.60 9.01 -9.74
CA MET A 80 -8.86 9.33 -10.44
C MET A 80 -10.08 9.01 -9.57
N ILE A 81 -10.05 7.96 -8.75
CA ILE A 81 -11.09 7.67 -7.75
C ILE A 81 -11.10 8.81 -6.72
N TYR A 82 -9.95 9.08 -6.08
CA TYR A 82 -9.78 10.14 -5.10
C TYR A 82 -10.33 11.50 -5.58
N CYS A 83 -9.90 11.94 -6.76
CA CYS A 83 -10.35 13.23 -7.31
C CYS A 83 -11.80 13.21 -7.77
N SER A 84 -12.36 12.06 -8.15
CA SER A 84 -13.79 11.94 -8.44
C SER A 84 -14.65 12.06 -7.18
N LEU A 85 -14.14 11.62 -6.03
CA LEU A 85 -14.82 11.76 -4.74
C LEU A 85 -14.89 13.21 -4.27
N ALA A 86 -13.98 14.10 -4.73
CA ALA A 86 -14.05 15.54 -4.45
C ALA A 86 -15.39 16.16 -4.86
N ALA A 87 -15.93 15.74 -6.01
CA ALA A 87 -17.22 16.19 -6.52
C ALA A 87 -18.41 15.71 -5.67
N LEU A 88 -18.21 14.65 -4.88
CA LEU A 88 -19.22 14.03 -4.02
C LEU A 88 -19.08 14.44 -2.56
N ALA A 89 -17.88 14.84 -2.11
CA ALA A 89 -17.57 15.20 -0.73
C ALA A 89 -18.40 16.39 -0.20
N GLY A 90 -18.86 17.28 -1.10
CA GLY A 90 -19.79 18.36 -0.72
C GLY A 90 -21.20 17.88 -0.31
N MET A 91 -21.51 16.59 -0.48
CA MET A 91 -22.81 16.01 -0.14
C MET A 91 -22.80 15.22 1.18
N LEU A 92 -21.68 14.62 1.56
CA LEU A 92 -21.49 13.80 2.76
C LEU A 92 -20.04 13.96 3.25
N GLU A 93 -19.85 14.36 4.51
CA GLU A 93 -18.52 14.57 5.09
C GLU A 93 -17.72 13.26 5.16
N GLU A 94 -18.41 12.12 5.33
CA GLU A 94 -17.83 10.77 5.41
C GLU A 94 -17.12 10.33 4.11
N ILE A 95 -17.44 10.97 2.98
CA ILE A 95 -16.76 10.71 1.70
C ILE A 95 -15.30 11.20 1.74
N ALA A 96 -15.01 12.24 2.51
CA ALA A 96 -13.64 12.76 2.63
C ALA A 96 -12.73 11.79 3.37
N ASP A 97 -13.24 11.13 4.42
CA ASP A 97 -12.50 10.11 5.18
C ASP A 97 -12.19 8.89 4.30
N PHE A 98 -13.17 8.43 3.53
CA PHE A 98 -12.98 7.35 2.56
C PHE A 98 -12.03 7.73 1.43
N ALA A 99 -12.05 9.00 0.97
CA ALA A 99 -11.20 9.44 -0.13
C ALA A 99 -9.71 9.27 0.20
N ASN A 100 -9.28 9.61 1.42
CA ASN A 100 -7.88 9.48 1.80
C ASN A 100 -7.39 8.02 1.79
N LEU A 101 -8.28 7.04 2.02
CA LEU A 101 -7.94 5.61 1.96
C LEU A 101 -7.63 5.13 0.54
N VAL A 102 -8.14 5.81 -0.49
CA VAL A 102 -7.99 5.40 -1.90
C VAL A 102 -7.06 6.31 -2.68
N GLN A 103 -6.38 7.26 -2.03
CA GLN A 103 -5.37 8.10 -2.67
C GLN A 103 -4.14 7.25 -2.99
N CYS A 104 -3.59 7.35 -4.21
CA CYS A 104 -2.47 6.52 -4.65
C CYS A 104 -1.31 6.45 -3.65
N ARG A 105 -0.97 7.61 -3.06
CA ARG A 105 0.20 7.75 -2.20
C ARG A 105 0.14 6.94 -0.91
N TYR A 106 -1.07 6.68 -0.42
CA TYR A 106 -1.30 6.11 0.92
C TYR A 106 -2.28 4.95 0.92
N MET A 107 -2.84 4.58 -0.23
CA MET A 107 -3.75 3.44 -0.35
C MET A 107 -3.00 2.18 0.10
N ASP A 108 -3.45 1.63 1.22
CA ASP A 108 -2.98 0.39 1.85
C ASP A 108 -4.18 -0.16 2.62
N ILE A 109 -5.06 -0.86 1.91
CA ILE A 109 -6.40 -1.28 2.37
C ILE A 109 -6.55 -2.80 2.36
N ASN A 110 -5.50 -3.55 2.03
CA ASN A 110 -5.59 -4.97 1.73
C ASN A 110 -5.01 -5.88 2.84
N GLY A 111 -4.75 -5.33 4.02
CA GLY A 111 -4.29 -6.08 5.19
C GLY A 111 -5.42 -6.75 5.98
N PRO A 112 -5.10 -7.27 7.18
CA PRO A 112 -6.05 -7.97 8.03
C PRO A 112 -7.34 -7.17 8.28
N VAL A 113 -8.48 -7.82 8.14
CA VAL A 113 -9.78 -7.19 8.41
C VAL A 113 -9.94 -6.89 9.89
N ASN A 114 -10.32 -5.65 10.22
CA ASN A 114 -10.64 -5.23 11.59
C ASN A 114 -12.14 -4.93 11.73
N MET A 115 -12.91 -5.92 12.16
CA MET A 115 -14.37 -5.79 12.33
C MET A 115 -14.79 -4.81 13.45
N GLU A 116 -13.85 -4.33 14.26
CA GLU A 116 -14.12 -3.34 15.31
C GLU A 116 -13.92 -1.89 14.82
N ALA A 117 -13.31 -1.70 13.65
CA ALA A 117 -13.11 -0.39 13.04
C ALA A 117 -14.34 0.08 12.25
N ASP A 118 -14.53 1.41 12.16
CA ASP A 118 -15.61 2.01 11.36
C ASP A 118 -15.50 1.66 9.87
N ILE A 119 -14.25 1.54 9.39
CA ILE A 119 -13.94 1.00 8.06
C ILE A 119 -13.12 -0.27 8.30
N PRO A 120 -13.67 -1.47 8.04
CA PRO A 120 -13.09 -2.75 8.44
C PRO A 120 -11.91 -3.24 7.58
N VAL A 121 -11.19 -2.32 6.95
CA VAL A 121 -9.95 -2.61 6.22
C VAL A 121 -8.76 -2.00 6.97
N SER A 122 -7.60 -2.63 6.86
CA SER A 122 -6.38 -2.17 7.53
C SER A 122 -5.17 -2.28 6.59
N PRO A 123 -4.07 -1.57 6.90
CA PRO A 123 -2.86 -1.65 6.09
C PRO A 123 -2.11 -2.96 6.31
N ASN A 124 -1.48 -3.47 5.25
CA ASN A 124 -0.54 -4.58 5.30
C ASN A 124 0.94 -4.11 5.34
N GLY A 125 1.18 -2.80 5.21
CA GLY A 125 2.51 -2.18 5.24
C GLY A 125 3.12 -1.92 3.86
N ILE A 126 2.44 -2.30 2.78
CA ILE A 126 2.83 -2.07 1.39
C ILE A 126 1.76 -1.19 0.73
N PRO A 127 2.11 0.00 0.19
CA PRO A 127 1.11 0.80 -0.51
C PRO A 127 0.63 0.13 -1.80
N ASP A 128 -0.65 -0.16 -1.85
CA ASP A 128 -1.34 -0.91 -2.90
C ASP A 128 -1.10 -0.34 -4.30
N ALA A 129 -1.32 0.98 -4.47
CA ALA A 129 -1.49 1.55 -5.81
C ALA A 129 -0.18 1.59 -6.61
N GLN A 130 0.92 1.93 -5.94
CA GLN A 130 2.23 2.11 -6.58
C GLN A 130 3.09 0.84 -6.56
N TYR A 131 2.92 -0.01 -5.55
CA TYR A 131 3.81 -1.15 -5.32
C TYR A 131 3.11 -2.46 -5.69
N GLU A 132 2.10 -2.91 -4.94
CA GLU A 132 1.45 -4.21 -5.20
C GLU A 132 0.72 -4.24 -6.56
N LEU A 133 -0.17 -3.28 -6.80
CA LEU A 133 -0.81 -3.11 -8.11
C LEU A 133 0.17 -2.58 -9.16
N GLY A 134 1.31 -2.01 -8.74
CA GLY A 134 2.42 -1.64 -9.62
C GLY A 134 3.08 -2.86 -10.27
N VAL A 135 3.26 -3.96 -9.53
CA VAL A 135 3.73 -5.25 -10.05
C VAL A 135 2.79 -5.74 -11.16
N LEU A 136 1.47 -5.71 -10.92
CA LEU A 136 0.49 -6.06 -11.95
C LEU A 136 0.52 -5.10 -13.13
N ALA A 137 0.63 -3.78 -12.90
CA ALA A 137 0.72 -2.78 -13.96
C ALA A 137 1.87 -3.10 -14.92
N PHE A 138 3.03 -3.47 -14.39
CA PHE A 138 4.19 -3.84 -15.18
C PHE A 138 3.90 -5.04 -16.09
N VAL A 139 3.29 -6.10 -15.53
CA VAL A 139 2.90 -7.29 -16.30
C VAL A 139 1.92 -6.91 -17.42
N LEU A 140 0.87 -6.14 -17.12
CA LEU A 140 -0.13 -5.71 -18.12
C LEU A 140 0.47 -4.82 -19.21
N ASN A 141 1.50 -4.05 -18.88
CA ASN A 141 2.18 -3.14 -19.79
C ASN A 141 3.34 -3.76 -20.58
N THR A 142 3.75 -4.99 -20.27
CA THR A 142 4.96 -5.61 -20.84
C THR A 142 4.63 -6.89 -21.63
N PRO A 143 4.23 -6.77 -22.93
CA PRO A 143 4.09 -7.91 -23.81
C PRO A 143 5.43 -8.67 -23.91
N GLY A 144 5.46 -9.89 -23.39
CA GLY A 144 6.65 -10.72 -23.30
C GLY A 144 7.04 -11.11 -21.87
N ASN A 145 6.47 -10.46 -20.84
CA ASN A 145 6.51 -10.99 -19.47
C ASN A 145 5.75 -12.32 -19.41
N ALA A 146 6.23 -13.28 -18.62
CA ALA A 146 5.67 -14.63 -18.54
C ALA A 146 4.19 -14.67 -18.11
N TYR A 147 3.76 -13.71 -17.29
CA TYR A 147 2.39 -13.62 -16.80
C TYR A 147 1.50 -12.75 -17.69
N HIS A 148 2.03 -12.07 -18.72
CA HIS A 148 1.29 -11.05 -19.48
C HIS A 148 -0.04 -11.53 -20.05
N GLU A 149 -0.05 -12.68 -20.73
CA GLU A 149 -1.24 -13.20 -21.40
C GLU A 149 -2.32 -13.59 -20.39
N GLU A 150 -1.92 -14.31 -19.34
CA GLU A 150 -2.83 -14.78 -18.28
C GLU A 150 -3.35 -13.61 -17.44
N ALA A 151 -2.47 -12.70 -16.99
CA ALA A 151 -2.86 -11.54 -16.21
C ALA A 151 -3.81 -10.62 -16.98
N THR A 152 -3.57 -10.42 -18.27
CA THR A 152 -4.45 -9.64 -19.13
C THR A 152 -5.82 -10.29 -19.30
N ALA A 153 -5.88 -11.62 -19.39
CA ALA A 153 -7.14 -12.35 -19.47
C ALA A 153 -7.92 -12.24 -18.17
N TYR A 154 -7.29 -12.57 -17.03
CA TYR A 154 -7.94 -12.52 -15.71
C TYR A 154 -8.35 -11.10 -15.33
N PHE A 155 -7.53 -10.09 -15.58
CA PHE A 155 -7.90 -8.70 -15.36
C PHE A 155 -9.17 -8.32 -16.11
N LYS A 156 -9.29 -8.71 -17.39
CA LYS A 156 -10.47 -8.41 -18.22
C LYS A 156 -11.70 -9.17 -17.76
N GLU A 157 -11.57 -10.45 -17.41
CA GLU A 157 -12.67 -11.27 -16.89
C GLU A 157 -13.19 -10.72 -15.56
N ASN A 158 -12.29 -10.46 -14.60
CA ASN A 158 -12.62 -9.84 -13.32
C ASN A 158 -13.29 -8.48 -13.52
N PHE A 159 -12.74 -7.64 -14.40
CA PHE A 159 -13.33 -6.33 -14.71
C PHE A 159 -14.75 -6.44 -15.24
N MET A 160 -15.01 -7.36 -16.16
CA MET A 160 -16.36 -7.54 -16.70
C MET A 160 -17.34 -8.02 -15.63
N TYR A 161 -16.89 -8.90 -14.73
CA TYR A 161 -17.71 -9.35 -13.61
C TYR A 161 -18.02 -8.23 -12.62
N MET A 162 -16.99 -7.50 -12.17
CA MET A 162 -17.13 -6.35 -11.27
C MET A 162 -18.00 -5.26 -11.89
N ARG A 163 -17.88 -5.05 -13.21
CA ARG A 163 -18.71 -4.10 -13.94
C ARG A 163 -20.18 -4.46 -13.84
N GLU A 164 -20.54 -5.74 -14.00
CA GLU A 164 -21.92 -6.18 -13.85
C GLU A 164 -22.45 -5.90 -12.44
N LEU A 165 -21.68 -6.23 -11.40
CA LEU A 165 -22.05 -5.98 -10.01
C LEU A 165 -22.28 -4.48 -9.72
N VAL A 166 -21.31 -3.64 -10.07
CA VAL A 166 -21.37 -2.20 -9.78
C VAL A 166 -22.47 -1.51 -10.60
N LEU A 167 -22.60 -1.82 -11.89
CA LEU A 167 -23.66 -1.24 -12.72
C LEU A 167 -25.04 -1.67 -12.25
N TYR A 168 -25.21 -2.95 -11.88
CA TYR A 168 -26.48 -3.44 -11.35
C TYR A 168 -26.86 -2.70 -10.08
N ALA A 169 -25.93 -2.54 -9.14
CA ALA A 169 -26.19 -1.83 -7.89
C ALA A 169 -26.58 -0.36 -8.12
N LEU A 170 -25.86 0.35 -9.00
CA LEU A 170 -26.22 1.73 -9.38
C LEU A 170 -27.59 1.81 -10.08
N TYR A 171 -27.97 0.78 -10.83
CA TYR A 171 -29.25 0.71 -11.53
C TYR A 171 -30.44 0.45 -10.58
N VAL A 172 -30.30 -0.50 -9.65
CA VAL A 172 -31.40 -0.91 -8.74
C VAL A 172 -31.46 -0.09 -7.46
N ASN A 173 -30.59 0.90 -7.31
CA ASN A 173 -30.46 1.68 -6.10
C ASN A 173 -31.76 2.41 -5.70
N SER A 174 -32.06 2.37 -4.40
CA SER A 174 -33.20 3.07 -3.80
C SER A 174 -32.75 4.07 -2.73
N LEU A 175 -31.87 5.03 -3.08
CA LEU A 175 -31.55 6.18 -2.22
C LEU A 175 -32.85 6.94 -1.91
N LYS A 176 -33.45 6.56 -0.77
CA LYS A 176 -34.65 7.04 -0.08
C LYS A 176 -35.75 7.58 -1.02
N SER A 177 -36.74 6.71 -1.24
CA SER A 177 -38.15 6.95 -1.63
C SER A 177 -38.57 6.86 -3.11
N ASP A 178 -37.67 6.85 -4.10
CA ASP A 178 -38.09 6.92 -5.52
C ASP A 178 -37.49 5.87 -6.51
N ASN A 179 -36.72 4.85 -6.07
CA ASN A 179 -36.05 3.87 -6.97
C ASN A 179 -35.41 4.55 -8.21
N LYS A 180 -34.35 5.32 -7.99
CA LYS A 180 -33.71 6.11 -9.05
C LYS A 180 -32.42 5.42 -9.49
N ASP A 181 -32.35 5.11 -10.78
CA ASP A 181 -31.12 4.73 -11.48
C ASP A 181 -30.06 5.84 -11.31
N LEU A 182 -28.96 5.52 -10.62
CA LEU A 182 -27.88 6.46 -10.30
C LEU A 182 -26.81 6.52 -11.38
N ARG A 183 -26.77 5.57 -12.34
CA ARG A 183 -25.75 5.52 -13.40
C ARG A 183 -25.66 6.83 -14.18
N PRO A 184 -26.77 7.49 -14.61
CA PRO A 184 -26.69 8.77 -15.31
C PRO A 184 -26.01 9.87 -14.49
N ILE A 185 -26.22 9.88 -13.17
CA ILE A 185 -25.66 10.90 -12.27
C ILE A 185 -24.17 10.64 -12.06
N VAL A 186 -23.83 9.40 -11.70
CA VAL A 186 -22.45 9.02 -11.37
C VAL A 186 -21.57 9.04 -12.64
N GLU A 187 -21.99 8.38 -13.72
CA GLU A 187 -21.14 8.16 -14.90
C GLU A 187 -21.12 9.33 -15.89
N ASN A 188 -22.15 10.18 -15.93
CA ASN A 188 -22.23 11.25 -16.92
C ASN A 188 -22.23 12.67 -16.35
N VAL A 189 -22.54 12.85 -15.07
CA VAL A 189 -22.73 14.20 -14.50
C VAL A 189 -21.69 14.55 -13.45
N MET A 190 -21.49 13.69 -12.45
CA MET A 190 -20.71 14.04 -11.26
C MET A 190 -19.29 13.46 -11.27
N ALA A 191 -19.12 12.22 -11.74
CA ALA A 191 -17.88 11.47 -11.54
C ALA A 191 -17.56 10.53 -12.73
N PRO A 192 -17.36 11.08 -13.95
CA PRO A 192 -17.29 10.30 -15.20
C PRO A 192 -16.08 9.36 -15.32
N HIS A 193 -15.17 9.39 -14.33
CA HIS A 193 -13.97 8.55 -14.28
C HIS A 193 -13.99 7.58 -13.09
N LEU A 194 -14.93 7.75 -12.16
CA LEU A 194 -14.99 6.97 -10.92
C LEU A 194 -15.23 5.49 -11.18
N VAL A 195 -16.33 5.14 -11.86
CA VAL A 195 -16.74 3.74 -12.03
C VAL A 195 -15.66 2.93 -12.74
N SER A 196 -15.16 3.42 -13.88
CA SER A 196 -14.12 2.71 -14.63
C SER A 196 -12.80 2.57 -13.85
N SER A 197 -12.38 3.61 -13.10
CA SER A 197 -11.13 3.56 -12.33
C SER A 197 -11.27 2.65 -11.10
N LEU A 198 -12.41 2.69 -10.41
CA LEU A 198 -12.75 1.78 -9.33
C LEU A 198 -12.72 0.33 -9.80
N LEU A 199 -13.35 0.05 -10.94
CA LEU A 199 -13.33 -1.29 -11.54
C LEU A 199 -11.91 -1.75 -11.88
N CYS A 200 -11.03 -0.84 -12.32
CA CYS A 200 -9.61 -1.19 -12.53
C CYS A 200 -8.97 -1.65 -11.22
N VAL A 201 -9.05 -0.85 -10.15
CA VAL A 201 -8.45 -1.17 -8.85
C VAL A 201 -8.99 -2.48 -8.29
N LEU A 202 -10.32 -2.66 -8.23
CA LEU A 202 -10.95 -3.89 -7.73
C LEU A 202 -10.55 -5.13 -8.54
N SER A 203 -10.46 -4.99 -9.86
CA SER A 203 -10.03 -6.10 -10.72
C SER A 203 -8.54 -6.41 -10.57
N GLY A 204 -7.72 -5.40 -10.29
CA GLY A 204 -6.30 -5.57 -10.03
C GLY A 204 -6.05 -6.38 -8.77
N PHE A 205 -6.71 -6.00 -7.67
CA PHE A 205 -6.66 -6.77 -6.41
C PHE A 205 -7.10 -8.22 -6.59
N ALA A 206 -8.21 -8.44 -7.32
CA ALA A 206 -8.66 -9.79 -7.64
C ALA A 206 -7.63 -10.62 -8.43
N VAL A 207 -6.78 -9.97 -9.25
CA VAL A 207 -5.68 -10.66 -9.96
C VAL A 207 -4.52 -11.02 -9.01
N LEU A 208 -4.21 -10.22 -7.99
CA LEU A 208 -3.13 -10.53 -7.03
C LEU A 208 -3.41 -11.82 -6.25
N ARG A 209 -4.70 -12.04 -5.89
CA ARG A 209 -5.22 -13.30 -5.35
C ARG A 209 -4.52 -13.81 -4.09
N ASP A 210 -4.27 -12.92 -3.14
CA ASP A 210 -3.93 -13.28 -1.77
C ASP A 210 -5.17 -13.27 -0.86
N GLU A 211 -5.11 -14.01 0.24
CA GLU A 211 -6.27 -14.25 1.12
C GLU A 211 -6.74 -12.96 1.81
N GLU A 212 -5.81 -12.15 2.31
CA GLU A 212 -6.11 -10.91 3.02
C GLU A 212 -6.76 -9.87 2.10
N THR A 213 -6.22 -9.67 0.89
CA THR A 213 -6.81 -8.81 -0.12
C THR A 213 -8.24 -9.25 -0.45
N ASN A 214 -8.49 -10.55 -0.62
CA ASN A 214 -9.84 -11.04 -0.92
C ASN A 214 -10.82 -10.78 0.23
N LEU A 215 -10.39 -10.98 1.48
CA LEU A 215 -11.19 -10.67 2.66
C LEU A 215 -11.48 -9.16 2.77
N ALA A 216 -10.47 -8.32 2.55
CA ALA A 216 -10.62 -6.87 2.55
C ALA A 216 -11.56 -6.39 1.43
N LEU A 217 -11.43 -6.94 0.22
CA LEU A 217 -12.35 -6.67 -0.89
C LEU A 217 -13.80 -7.05 -0.55
N ASP A 218 -14.02 -8.20 0.08
CA ASP A 218 -15.36 -8.60 0.54
C ASP A 218 -15.93 -7.59 1.55
N GLN A 219 -15.12 -7.09 2.48
CA GLN A 219 -15.57 -6.06 3.42
C GLN A 219 -15.85 -4.72 2.73
N LEU A 220 -15.03 -4.31 1.76
CA LEU A 220 -15.29 -3.10 0.98
C LEU A 220 -16.60 -3.20 0.19
N LEU A 221 -16.91 -4.37 -0.37
CA LEU A 221 -18.20 -4.60 -1.01
C LEU A 221 -19.35 -4.55 0.00
N LEU A 222 -19.19 -5.08 1.21
CA LEU A 222 -20.21 -4.99 2.28
C LEU A 222 -20.49 -3.54 2.72
N LEU A 223 -19.49 -2.67 2.76
CA LEU A 223 -19.70 -1.24 3.01
C LEU A 223 -20.62 -0.59 1.97
N LEU A 224 -20.73 -1.20 0.80
CA LEU A 224 -21.57 -0.75 -0.31
C LEU A 224 -22.90 -1.52 -0.39
N GLU A 225 -23.24 -2.36 0.59
CA GLU A 225 -24.49 -3.15 0.62
C GLU A 225 -25.74 -2.25 0.61
N ASP A 226 -25.69 -1.13 1.33
CA ASP A 226 -26.76 -0.14 1.38
C ASP A 226 -27.07 0.48 0.01
N ILE A 227 -26.11 0.46 -0.92
CA ILE A 227 -26.30 0.91 -2.30
C ILE A 227 -26.52 -0.25 -3.29
N GLY A 228 -26.69 -1.47 -2.79
CA GLY A 228 -27.02 -2.68 -3.55
C GLY A 228 -25.82 -3.49 -4.02
N ILE A 229 -24.61 -3.18 -3.55
CA ILE A 229 -23.39 -3.94 -3.85
C ILE A 229 -23.14 -4.89 -2.68
N ALA A 230 -23.24 -6.19 -2.88
CA ALA A 230 -22.87 -7.17 -1.85
C ALA A 230 -21.84 -8.16 -2.42
N PRO A 231 -20.98 -8.74 -1.58
CA PRO A 231 -20.12 -9.84 -2.01
C PRO A 231 -20.95 -10.98 -2.61
N PRO A 232 -20.44 -11.62 -3.68
CA PRO A 232 -21.07 -12.80 -4.23
C PRO A 232 -21.04 -13.97 -3.24
N PRO A 233 -21.91 -14.98 -3.39
CA PRO A 233 -21.86 -16.17 -2.55
C PRO A 233 -20.48 -16.84 -2.63
N GLY A 234 -19.79 -16.95 -1.49
CA GLY A 234 -18.43 -17.48 -1.40
C GLY A 234 -17.32 -16.43 -1.48
N GLY A 235 -17.67 -15.14 -1.50
CA GLY A 235 -16.71 -14.04 -1.57
C GLY A 235 -16.18 -13.81 -2.98
N ILE A 236 -15.43 -12.73 -3.16
CA ILE A 236 -14.96 -12.30 -4.47
C ILE A 236 -14.03 -13.33 -5.13
N GLN A 237 -13.26 -14.06 -4.33
CA GLN A 237 -12.38 -15.13 -4.81
C GLN A 237 -13.14 -16.29 -5.48
N ALA A 238 -14.43 -16.47 -5.18
CA ALA A 238 -15.22 -17.58 -5.73
C ALA A 238 -15.61 -17.36 -7.20
N VAL A 239 -15.49 -16.13 -7.68
CA VAL A 239 -15.98 -15.70 -9.00
C VAL A 239 -14.94 -14.94 -9.81
N THR A 240 -13.75 -14.71 -9.24
CA THR A 240 -12.63 -14.05 -9.90
C THR A 240 -11.45 -15.01 -10.07
N ASN A 241 -10.58 -14.67 -11.01
CA ASN A 241 -9.34 -15.38 -11.28
C ASN A 241 -8.14 -14.52 -10.87
N GLY A 242 -7.02 -15.15 -10.57
CA GLY A 242 -5.78 -14.42 -10.29
C GLY A 242 -4.56 -15.30 -10.23
N ILE A 243 -3.41 -14.64 -10.07
CA ILE A 243 -2.05 -15.15 -10.19
C ILE A 243 -1.35 -14.87 -8.85
N PRO A 244 -1.37 -15.82 -7.90
CA PRO A 244 -0.81 -15.62 -6.56
C PRO A 244 0.66 -15.18 -6.55
N ALA A 245 1.44 -15.54 -7.58
CA ALA A 245 2.83 -15.11 -7.73
C ALA A 245 3.01 -13.58 -7.82
N LEU A 246 1.96 -12.85 -8.24
CA LEU A 246 2.00 -11.38 -8.31
C LEU A 246 1.53 -10.72 -7.01
N GLY A 247 0.91 -11.47 -6.09
CA GLY A 247 0.47 -10.96 -4.80
C GLY A 247 1.64 -10.76 -3.82
N PRO A 248 1.40 -10.19 -2.64
CA PRO A 248 2.48 -9.80 -1.72
C PRO A 248 3.30 -10.98 -1.21
N LEU A 249 2.64 -12.11 -0.96
CA LEU A 249 3.29 -13.37 -0.56
C LEU A 249 3.67 -14.25 -1.75
N GLY A 250 3.53 -13.72 -2.97
CA GLY A 250 3.96 -14.37 -4.20
C GLY A 250 5.44 -14.12 -4.47
N ASP A 251 6.00 -14.92 -5.36
CA ASP A 251 7.37 -14.82 -5.87
C ASP A 251 7.27 -14.63 -7.39
N ALA A 252 7.37 -13.36 -7.82
CA ALA A 252 7.05 -12.97 -9.19
C ALA A 252 8.15 -13.33 -10.21
N ASP A 253 9.39 -13.54 -9.79
CA ASP A 253 10.51 -13.91 -10.66
C ASP A 253 11.06 -15.33 -10.42
N GLY A 254 10.55 -16.01 -9.40
CA GLY A 254 10.86 -17.40 -9.07
C GLY A 254 12.20 -17.54 -8.37
N ASP A 255 12.69 -16.49 -7.74
CA ASP A 255 14.02 -16.44 -7.16
C ASP A 255 14.08 -16.98 -5.71
N GLY A 256 12.90 -17.14 -5.09
CA GLY A 256 12.69 -17.67 -3.74
C GLY A 256 12.36 -16.63 -2.67
N ASP A 257 12.53 -15.34 -2.96
CA ASP A 257 12.13 -14.23 -2.09
C ASP A 257 10.70 -13.78 -2.50
N SER A 258 9.82 -13.50 -1.54
CA SER A 258 8.48 -13.00 -1.86
C SER A 258 8.49 -11.50 -2.14
N ASN A 259 7.51 -11.02 -2.91
CA ASN A 259 7.36 -9.62 -3.29
C ASN A 259 7.32 -8.69 -2.06
N ARG A 260 6.75 -9.16 -0.93
CA ARG A 260 6.74 -8.44 0.36
C ARG A 260 8.15 -8.29 0.93
N GLU A 261 8.96 -9.33 0.93
CA GLU A 261 10.31 -9.30 1.48
C GLU A 261 11.20 -8.38 0.64
N GLU A 262 11.07 -8.48 -0.69
CA GLU A 262 11.69 -7.56 -1.62
C GLU A 262 11.26 -6.11 -1.40
N TYR A 263 9.98 -5.85 -1.13
CA TYR A 263 9.49 -4.51 -0.84
C TYR A 263 10.13 -3.96 0.44
N LEU A 264 10.09 -4.74 1.52
CA LEU A 264 10.64 -4.34 2.82
C LEU A 264 12.13 -4.02 2.73
N TYR A 265 12.88 -4.79 1.95
CA TYR A 265 14.30 -4.52 1.72
C TYR A 265 14.55 -3.37 0.73
N PHE A 266 14.08 -3.48 -0.51
CA PHE A 266 14.42 -2.50 -1.55
C PHE A 266 13.82 -1.13 -1.28
N VAL A 267 12.56 -1.07 -0.85
CA VAL A 267 11.91 0.20 -0.53
C VAL A 267 12.24 0.64 0.88
N GLY A 268 12.08 -0.25 1.87
CA GLY A 268 12.27 0.09 3.28
C GLY A 268 13.72 0.40 3.67
N GLU A 269 14.69 -0.40 3.20
CA GLU A 269 16.11 -0.23 3.58
C GLU A 269 16.92 0.53 2.52
N MET A 270 16.74 0.17 1.25
CA MET A 270 17.52 0.76 0.15
C MET A 270 16.93 2.06 -0.39
N GLY A 271 15.69 2.39 -0.03
CA GLY A 271 15.01 3.62 -0.42
C GLY A 271 14.64 3.67 -1.91
N TYR A 272 14.34 2.52 -2.51
CA TYR A 272 13.88 2.43 -3.89
C TYR A 272 12.55 3.17 -4.06
N ASP A 273 12.39 3.85 -5.20
CA ASP A 273 11.07 4.28 -5.64
C ASP A 273 10.28 3.11 -6.26
N ALA A 274 8.99 3.33 -6.52
CA ALA A 274 8.10 2.32 -7.10
C ALA A 274 8.60 1.75 -8.44
N THR A 275 9.24 2.57 -9.29
CA THR A 275 9.74 2.09 -10.59
C THR A 275 10.96 1.19 -10.39
N GLN A 276 11.85 1.54 -9.47
CA GLN A 276 13.01 0.73 -9.13
C GLN A 276 12.59 -0.59 -8.47
N TYR A 277 11.63 -0.55 -7.54
CA TYR A 277 11.09 -1.73 -6.87
C TYR A 277 10.47 -2.71 -7.88
N VAL A 278 9.54 -2.23 -8.72
CA VAL A 278 8.91 -3.08 -9.74
C VAL A 278 9.94 -3.68 -10.72
N GLY A 279 11.03 -2.97 -10.99
CA GLY A 279 12.14 -3.52 -11.76
C GLY A 279 12.89 -4.64 -11.04
N ALA A 280 13.07 -4.52 -9.73
CA ALA A 280 13.73 -5.52 -8.89
C ALA A 280 12.90 -6.81 -8.78
N VAL A 281 11.59 -6.69 -8.54
CA VAL A 281 10.62 -7.81 -8.41
C VAL A 281 10.56 -8.75 -9.62
N PHE A 282 11.07 -8.30 -10.78
CA PHE A 282 11.13 -9.09 -12.00
C PHE A 282 12.57 -9.39 -12.46
N ASP A 283 13.58 -9.14 -11.62
CA ASP A 283 14.98 -9.48 -11.90
C ASP A 283 15.49 -10.57 -10.95
N PRO A 284 15.52 -11.86 -11.38
CA PRO A 284 15.93 -12.99 -10.53
C PRO A 284 17.42 -12.98 -10.14
N ASN A 285 18.18 -11.98 -10.58
CA ASN A 285 19.56 -11.74 -10.16
C ASN A 285 19.67 -10.72 -9.03
N GLN A 286 18.59 -10.00 -8.73
CA GLN A 286 18.51 -8.99 -7.69
C GLN A 286 17.95 -9.60 -6.41
N LYS A 287 18.75 -10.47 -5.78
CA LYS A 287 18.36 -11.21 -4.57
C LYS A 287 18.52 -10.38 -3.30
N LEU A 288 17.73 -10.73 -2.28
CA LEU A 288 17.98 -10.24 -0.93
C LEU A 288 19.38 -10.69 -0.45
N PRO A 289 20.13 -9.82 0.25
CA PRO A 289 21.35 -10.26 0.91
C PRO A 289 21.00 -11.22 2.06
N VAL A 290 21.59 -12.42 2.04
CA VAL A 290 21.44 -13.38 3.14
C VAL A 290 22.22 -12.87 4.36
N TYR A 291 21.50 -12.36 5.34
CA TYR A 291 22.01 -12.07 6.68
C TYR A 291 21.26 -12.94 7.70
N ASP A 292 21.93 -13.28 8.80
CA ASP A 292 21.26 -13.95 9.90
C ASP A 292 20.17 -13.01 10.48
N PRO A 293 18.92 -13.49 10.64
CA PRO A 293 17.87 -12.78 11.35
C PRO A 293 18.34 -12.32 12.73
N LEU A 294 17.97 -11.10 13.09
CA LEU A 294 18.29 -10.51 14.40
C LEU A 294 17.04 -9.86 14.98
N VAL A 295 16.89 -9.92 16.30
CA VAL A 295 15.95 -9.06 17.03
C VAL A 295 16.78 -8.16 17.95
N GLU A 296 16.50 -6.86 17.94
CA GLU A 296 17.16 -5.89 18.81
C GLU A 296 16.13 -5.26 19.75
N LEU A 297 16.43 -5.30 21.05
CA LEU A 297 15.57 -4.74 22.08
C LEU A 297 16.03 -3.34 22.48
N SER A 298 15.10 -2.40 22.46
CA SER A 298 15.34 -0.99 22.76
C SER A 298 14.40 -0.44 23.84
N ALA A 299 14.87 0.57 24.56
CA ALA A 299 14.08 1.33 25.54
C ALA A 299 14.59 2.77 25.63
N ALA A 300 13.72 3.69 26.04
CA ALA A 300 14.09 5.10 26.24
C ALA A 300 15.20 5.29 27.29
N SER A 301 15.27 4.38 28.27
CA SER A 301 16.28 4.34 29.34
C SER A 301 16.42 2.91 29.86
N GLY A 302 17.56 2.60 30.48
CA GLY A 302 17.71 1.39 31.32
C GLY A 302 17.34 1.62 32.79
N ARG A 303 17.01 2.87 33.17
CA ARG A 303 16.72 3.28 34.55
C ARG A 303 15.47 4.15 34.63
N TYR A 304 14.56 3.80 35.54
CA TYR A 304 13.26 4.44 35.71
C TYR A 304 12.99 4.76 37.19
N ALA A 305 12.17 5.77 37.42
CA ALA A 305 11.65 6.08 38.75
C ALA A 305 10.39 5.23 39.02
N VAL A 306 10.10 4.96 40.29
CA VAL A 306 8.83 4.37 40.70
C VAL A 306 7.66 5.21 40.17
N GLY A 307 6.65 4.55 39.60
CA GLY A 307 5.47 5.15 38.99
C GLY A 307 5.63 5.56 37.52
N ALA A 308 6.83 5.43 36.93
CA ALA A 308 7.04 5.70 35.52
C ALA A 308 6.40 4.62 34.62
N THR A 309 6.18 4.95 33.35
CA THR A 309 5.92 3.97 32.30
C THR A 309 7.23 3.53 31.68
N ILE A 310 7.48 2.23 31.64
CA ILE A 310 8.57 1.63 30.87
C ILE A 310 7.98 1.19 29.54
N ALA A 311 8.49 1.71 28.44
CA ALA A 311 8.15 1.27 27.10
C ALA A 311 9.37 0.59 26.48
N LEU A 312 9.21 -0.69 26.15
CA LEU A 312 10.20 -1.48 25.43
C LEU A 312 9.70 -1.72 24.00
N SER A 313 10.61 -1.63 23.04
CA SER A 313 10.33 -1.90 21.64
C SER A 313 11.40 -2.82 21.09
N ALA A 314 10.96 -3.87 20.40
CA ALA A 314 11.84 -4.74 19.64
C ALA A 314 11.73 -4.41 18.15
N GLU A 315 12.84 -4.54 17.45
CA GLU A 315 12.91 -4.45 15.99
C GLU A 315 13.52 -5.75 15.48
N ILE A 316 12.89 -6.35 14.46
CA ILE A 316 13.43 -7.52 13.78
C ILE A 316 14.13 -7.01 12.52
N SER A 317 15.37 -7.45 12.29
CA SER A 317 16.15 -7.14 11.10
C SER A 317 16.50 -8.42 10.36
N ASN A 318 16.64 -8.31 9.04
CA ASN A 318 16.97 -9.43 8.14
C ASN A 318 15.98 -10.61 8.23
N TYR A 319 14.72 -10.32 8.56
CA TYR A 319 13.63 -11.30 8.54
C TYR A 319 12.34 -10.54 8.27
N TYR A 320 11.64 -10.96 7.22
CA TYR A 320 10.57 -10.17 6.60
C TYR A 320 9.24 -10.94 6.54
N ASP A 321 9.25 -12.22 6.88
CA ASP A 321 8.07 -13.05 7.11
C ASP A 321 7.36 -12.72 8.44
N GLU A 322 6.11 -13.15 8.57
CA GLU A 322 5.42 -13.09 9.86
C GLU A 322 6.12 -14.00 10.89
N PRO A 323 6.40 -13.51 12.11
CA PRO A 323 6.95 -14.38 13.15
C PRO A 323 5.98 -15.47 13.59
N GLU A 324 6.49 -16.70 13.73
CA GLU A 324 5.72 -17.84 14.26
C GLU A 324 5.19 -17.59 15.68
N TYR A 325 5.94 -16.82 16.47
CA TYR A 325 5.51 -16.29 17.75
C TYR A 325 6.39 -15.14 18.21
N ILE A 326 5.85 -14.31 19.09
CA ILE A 326 6.59 -13.32 19.87
C ILE A 326 6.30 -13.58 21.34
N ARG A 327 7.35 -13.67 22.17
CA ARG A 327 7.24 -13.94 23.61
C ARG A 327 8.13 -13.03 24.42
N TRP A 328 7.57 -12.48 25.48
CA TRP A 328 8.31 -11.66 26.44
C TRP A 328 8.58 -12.42 27.73
N TYR A 329 9.76 -12.21 28.30
CA TYR A 329 10.18 -12.78 29.57
C TYR A 329 10.72 -11.69 30.48
N LYS A 330 10.44 -11.82 31.78
CA LYS A 330 11.11 -11.07 32.85
C LYS A 330 11.76 -12.06 33.80
N ASP A 331 13.08 -11.99 33.92
CA ASP A 331 13.89 -12.90 34.73
C ASP A 331 13.60 -14.38 34.45
N GLY A 332 13.35 -14.70 33.17
CA GLY A 332 13.02 -16.05 32.69
C GLY A 332 11.56 -16.47 32.87
N VAL A 333 10.70 -15.63 33.44
CA VAL A 333 9.26 -15.88 33.56
C VAL A 333 8.53 -15.28 32.36
N LEU A 334 7.73 -16.11 31.67
CA LEU A 334 6.91 -15.68 30.53
C LEU A 334 5.88 -14.63 30.98
N LEU A 335 5.82 -13.52 30.25
CA LEU A 335 4.82 -12.47 30.39
C LEU A 335 3.69 -12.69 29.39
N GLU A 336 2.53 -12.12 29.66
CA GLU A 336 1.45 -12.06 28.68
C GLU A 336 1.75 -11.00 27.62
N GLY A 337 1.55 -11.36 26.35
CA GLY A 337 1.75 -10.48 25.21
C GLY A 337 2.41 -11.18 24.03
N SER A 338 2.07 -10.74 22.82
CA SER A 338 2.58 -11.25 21.54
C SER A 338 2.96 -10.14 20.57
N ALA A 339 3.08 -8.90 21.04
CA ALA A 339 3.48 -7.76 20.23
C ALA A 339 4.99 -7.50 20.37
N LEU A 340 5.59 -6.81 19.39
CA LEU A 340 6.98 -6.34 19.45
C LEU A 340 7.20 -5.20 20.45
N THR A 341 6.13 -4.70 21.05
CA THR A 341 6.18 -3.67 22.10
C THR A 341 5.69 -4.22 23.42
N LEU A 342 6.32 -3.80 24.52
CA LEU A 342 5.87 -4.11 25.88
C LEU A 342 5.83 -2.83 26.72
N GLU A 343 4.69 -2.58 27.37
CA GLU A 343 4.53 -1.49 28.32
C GLU A 343 4.37 -2.01 29.75
N VAL A 344 5.16 -1.46 30.67
CA VAL A 344 4.98 -1.64 32.12
C VAL A 344 4.52 -0.31 32.70
N LEU A 345 3.24 -0.23 33.02
CA LEU A 345 2.62 0.97 33.58
C LEU A 345 2.85 1.05 35.09
N ASN A 346 3.05 2.27 35.60
CA ASN A 346 3.20 2.54 37.02
C ASN A 346 4.26 1.63 37.68
N ALA A 347 5.45 1.61 37.09
CA ALA A 347 6.53 0.68 37.44
C ALA A 347 6.89 0.71 38.92
N GLN A 348 7.09 -0.45 39.52
CA GLN A 348 7.52 -0.62 40.91
C GLN A 348 8.96 -1.15 40.97
N VAL A 349 9.59 -1.17 42.15
CA VAL A 349 10.98 -1.63 42.30
C VAL A 349 11.11 -3.09 41.87
N GLU A 350 10.08 -3.89 42.09
CA GLU A 350 9.95 -5.27 41.68
C GLU A 350 9.94 -5.45 40.16
N ASP A 351 9.72 -4.37 39.39
CA ASP A 351 9.83 -4.32 37.93
C ASP A 351 11.25 -4.15 37.41
N SER A 352 12.24 -4.06 38.31
CA SER A 352 13.63 -4.26 37.94
C SER A 352 13.88 -5.71 37.56
N GLY A 353 14.67 -5.93 36.52
CA GLY A 353 15.01 -7.28 36.06
C GLY A 353 15.60 -7.31 34.66
N VAL A 354 15.88 -8.52 34.18
CA VAL A 354 16.26 -8.76 32.79
C VAL A 354 14.99 -9.03 31.99
N TYR A 355 14.67 -8.11 31.09
CA TYR A 355 13.63 -8.29 30.09
C TYR A 355 14.25 -8.93 28.85
N ARG A 356 13.60 -9.98 28.34
CA ARG A 356 14.05 -10.71 27.15
C ARG A 356 12.89 -10.89 26.20
N ILE A 357 13.13 -10.68 24.92
CA ILE A 357 12.21 -11.05 23.85
C ILE A 357 12.75 -12.31 23.15
N GLU A 358 11.86 -13.24 22.82
CA GLU A 358 12.12 -14.35 21.92
C GLU A 358 11.13 -14.28 20.76
N VAL A 359 11.65 -14.41 19.54
CA VAL A 359 10.86 -14.40 18.31
C VAL A 359 11.13 -15.71 17.56
N GLY A 360 10.06 -16.45 17.29
CA GLY A 360 10.11 -17.67 16.47
C GLY A 360 10.13 -17.30 15.00
N ILE A 361 11.08 -17.87 14.26
CA ILE A 361 11.31 -17.57 12.85
C ILE A 361 11.46 -18.87 12.04
N MET A 362 11.24 -18.80 10.74
CA MET A 362 11.53 -19.89 9.81
C MET A 362 12.72 -19.50 8.93
N VAL A 363 13.82 -20.24 8.99
CA VAL A 363 15.03 -19.97 8.20
C VAL A 363 15.31 -21.11 7.23
N GLU A 364 15.82 -20.80 6.04
CA GLU A 364 16.31 -21.85 5.16
C GLU A 364 17.56 -22.52 5.75
N ASP A 365 17.48 -23.83 6.02
CA ASP A 365 18.69 -24.64 6.17
C ASP A 365 19.40 -24.71 4.81
N GLY A 366 20.72 -24.94 4.78
CA GLY A 366 21.56 -25.00 3.57
C GLY A 366 21.17 -26.07 2.54
N GLY A 367 20.03 -26.75 2.74
CA GLY A 367 19.31 -27.59 1.79
C GLY A 367 17.99 -27.02 1.25
N LYS A 368 17.69 -25.71 1.41
CA LYS A 368 16.47 -25.01 0.98
C LYS A 368 15.17 -25.47 1.66
N ALA A 369 15.29 -26.00 2.87
CA ALA A 369 14.13 -26.36 3.68
C ALA A 369 13.98 -25.33 4.79
N LEU A 370 12.80 -24.74 4.92
CA LEU A 370 12.47 -23.88 6.06
C LEU A 370 12.49 -24.72 7.35
N VAL A 371 13.32 -24.31 8.31
CA VAL A 371 13.43 -24.89 9.64
C VAL A 371 13.11 -23.83 10.69
N ALA A 372 12.42 -24.24 11.76
CA ALA A 372 12.11 -23.34 12.86
C ALA A 372 13.37 -22.99 13.65
N ASP A 373 13.58 -21.71 13.90
CA ASP A 373 14.64 -21.17 14.75
C ASP A 373 14.07 -20.10 15.72
N THR A 374 14.90 -19.62 16.64
CA THR A 374 14.52 -18.57 17.60
C THR A 374 15.63 -17.55 17.76
N ILE A 375 15.32 -16.31 17.40
CA ILE A 375 16.15 -15.15 17.70
C ILE A 375 15.70 -14.52 19.02
N ALA A 376 16.64 -13.97 19.76
CA ALA A 376 16.35 -13.39 21.06
C ALA A 376 17.33 -12.27 21.42
N ASP A 377 16.82 -11.26 22.13
CA ASP A 377 17.64 -10.22 22.73
C ASP A 377 17.12 -9.88 24.13
N SER A 378 18.00 -9.32 24.97
CA SER A 378 17.68 -9.01 26.36
C SER A 378 18.32 -7.73 26.85
N MET A 379 17.62 -7.02 27.72
CA MET A 379 18.11 -5.82 28.36
C MET A 379 17.79 -5.80 29.86
N THR A 380 18.62 -5.11 30.63
CA THR A 380 18.39 -4.92 32.06
C THR A 380 17.68 -3.61 32.33
N ILE A 381 16.55 -3.68 33.04
CA ILE A 381 15.79 -2.54 33.51
C ILE A 381 15.98 -2.39 35.01
N THR A 382 16.20 -1.16 35.46
CA THR A 382 16.29 -0.82 36.88
C THR A 382 15.23 0.22 37.23
N VAL A 383 14.38 -0.09 38.22
CA VAL A 383 13.42 0.84 38.80
C VAL A 383 13.85 1.17 40.22
N SER A 384 13.99 2.45 40.54
CA SER A 384 14.38 2.87 41.89
C SER A 384 13.55 4.04 42.41
N ASP A 385 13.39 4.07 43.74
CA ASP A 385 12.84 5.18 44.51
C ASP A 385 13.86 6.32 44.72
N VAL A 386 15.15 6.02 44.55
CA VAL A 386 16.23 7.00 44.57
C VAL A 386 16.02 7.98 43.40
N PRO A 387 16.04 9.30 43.64
CA PRO A 387 15.94 10.28 42.57
C PRO A 387 17.06 9.99 41.56
N VAL A 388 16.67 9.50 40.38
CA VAL A 388 17.59 9.26 39.28
C VAL A 388 18.32 10.58 39.05
N PRO A 389 19.66 10.64 39.14
CA PRO A 389 20.37 11.87 38.82
C PRO A 389 20.04 12.18 37.37
N VAL A 390 19.22 13.21 37.15
CA VAL A 390 18.89 13.73 35.82
C VAL A 390 20.14 14.43 35.28
N ALA A 391 21.18 13.64 35.01
CA ALA A 391 22.29 14.04 34.17
C ALA A 391 21.81 13.91 32.72
N GLY A 392 21.06 14.89 32.22
CA GLY A 392 20.71 14.88 30.80
C GLY A 392 19.71 15.93 30.32
N VAL A 393 18.59 16.13 31.01
CA VAL A 393 17.50 16.98 30.45
C VAL A 393 17.56 18.43 30.94
N PHE A 394 17.97 18.68 32.18
CA PHE A 394 18.10 20.04 32.71
C PHE A 394 19.39 20.77 32.26
N GLY A 395 20.44 20.03 31.88
CA GLY A 395 21.69 20.61 31.36
C GLY A 395 21.56 21.16 29.94
N LEU A 396 20.82 20.46 29.08
CA LEU A 396 20.59 20.85 27.67
C LEU A 396 19.54 21.95 27.53
N THR A 397 18.51 21.95 28.37
CA THR A 397 17.51 23.04 28.38
C THR A 397 18.12 24.36 28.86
N LEU A 398 19.05 24.34 29.82
CA LEU A 398 19.73 25.57 30.28
C LEU A 398 20.71 26.13 29.23
N LEU A 399 21.37 25.28 28.45
CA LEU A 399 22.25 25.69 27.34
C LEU A 399 21.45 26.23 26.15
N ALA A 400 20.33 25.59 25.80
CA ALA A 400 19.41 26.06 24.76
C ALA A 400 18.72 27.39 25.16
N SER A 401 18.40 27.57 26.45
CA SER A 401 17.86 28.81 27.01
C SER A 401 18.89 29.95 26.95
N ALA A 402 20.17 29.67 27.20
CA ALA A 402 21.25 30.64 27.09
C ALA A 402 21.49 31.07 25.62
N CYS A 403 21.35 30.15 24.66
CA CYS A 403 21.40 30.46 23.23
C CYS A 403 20.16 31.25 22.73
N ALA A 404 18.97 30.94 23.25
CA ALA A 404 17.73 31.66 22.92
C ALA A 404 17.73 33.10 23.45
N LEU A 405 18.28 33.35 24.65
CA LEU A 405 18.37 34.70 25.23
C LEU A 405 19.41 35.60 24.54
N ALA A 406 20.49 35.03 24.01
CA ALA A 406 21.45 35.78 23.19
C ALA A 406 20.85 36.20 21.83
N GLY A 407 19.97 35.36 21.24
CA GLY A 407 19.25 35.67 19.99
C GLY A 407 18.20 36.78 20.15
N VAL A 408 17.47 36.79 21.27
CA VAL A 408 16.42 37.79 21.53
C VAL A 408 17.00 39.19 21.85
N ALA A 409 18.19 39.28 22.44
CA ALA A 409 18.88 40.56 22.67
C ALA A 409 19.48 41.18 21.40
N GLY A 410 19.84 40.37 20.39
CA GLY A 410 20.37 40.84 19.10
C GLY A 410 19.29 41.43 18.17
N ILE A 411 18.07 40.90 18.21
CA ILE A 411 16.98 41.29 17.30
C ILE A 411 16.30 42.60 17.73
N ARG A 412 16.36 43.00 19.01
CA ARG A 412 15.82 44.28 19.50
C ARG A 412 16.75 45.50 19.34
N ARG A 413 17.93 45.34 18.74
CA ARG A 413 18.81 46.48 18.33
C ARG A 413 18.73 46.84 16.84
N ARG A 414 17.83 46.19 16.07
CA ARG A 414 17.50 46.57 14.70
C ARG A 414 15.99 46.67 14.49
N LYS A 415 15.34 47.52 15.28
CA LYS A 415 14.21 48.35 14.84
C LYS A 415 14.31 49.69 15.57
#